data_AF-A0AAW0GHQ0-F1
#
_entry.id   AF-A0AAW0GHQ0-F1
#
_cell.length_a   1.000
_cell.length_b   1.000
_cell.length_c   1.000
_cell.angle_alpha   90.00
_cell.angle_beta   90.00
_cell.angle_gamma   90.00
#
_symmetry.space_group_name_H-M   'P 1'
#
loop_
_entity.id
_entity.type
_entity.pdbx_description
1 polymer ?
#
loop_
_entity_poly.entity_id
_entity_poly.type
_entity_poly.pdbx_seq_one_letter_code
_entity_poly.pdbx_strand_id
1 'polypeptide(L)'
;MYVIKSIPGASFVLISPTDMKRTILSLSVTIHSRWQETRKWISQLNLHRDKSIVEIVGFKLRSLTGKMEFSISAIPILFDGGTVQDYLTKVHTFLQANPNEVVTFIFTNPEGVSLPNVWDPAFQASGIAQMAYVPPSIPVKQSAWPTLGQLIDSGKRVIVFMDAGADTDRSVPYILPEFPMIWETPFSVTDSTFPCKVDRISGPLGTTDHMYMINHSLNKDILGTGIIVSDPLDAPTTNSVTSIMANAAGCEPLAAGRAPNFVLLDYINIGQGLQAVNQLNQLS
;
A
#
# COMPACT_ATOMS: atom_id res chain seq x y z
N MET A 1 -14.96 16.79 10.57
CA MET A 1 -15.73 15.53 10.70
C MET A 1 -15.37 14.65 9.52
N TYR A 2 -14.57 13.61 9.75
CA TYR A 2 -13.99 12.82 8.66
C TYR A 2 -14.90 11.66 8.27
N VAL A 3 -15.31 11.64 7.01
CA VAL A 3 -15.99 10.48 6.42
C VAL A 3 -14.96 9.45 6.01
N ILE A 4 -15.11 8.24 6.53
CA ILE A 4 -14.46 7.00 6.10
C ILE A 4 -15.43 6.34 5.11
N LYS A 5 -15.05 6.16 3.85
CA LYS A 5 -15.80 5.35 2.88
C LYS A 5 -15.18 3.96 2.89
N SER A 6 -15.99 2.94 3.20
CA SER A 6 -15.58 1.53 3.14
C SER A 6 -16.11 0.89 1.85
N ILE A 7 -15.30 0.07 1.18
CA ILE A 7 -15.80 -0.88 0.17
C ILE A 7 -16.05 -2.21 0.87
N PRO A 8 -17.20 -2.86 0.69
CA PRO A 8 -17.47 -4.16 1.30
C PRO A 8 -16.40 -5.21 0.95
N GLY A 9 -15.71 -5.71 1.98
CA GLY A 9 -14.69 -6.77 1.87
C GLY A 9 -13.25 -6.28 1.77
N ALA A 10 -12.98 -4.98 2.00
CA ALA A 10 -11.63 -4.47 2.24
C ALA A 10 -11.70 -3.34 3.29
N SER A 11 -10.73 -3.30 4.20
CA SER A 11 -10.61 -2.22 5.18
C SER A 11 -9.77 -1.13 4.53
N PHE A 12 -10.34 0.06 4.29
CA PHE A 12 -9.64 1.18 3.66
C PHE A 12 -9.24 2.20 4.69
N VAL A 13 -8.12 2.87 4.43
CA VAL A 13 -7.85 4.16 5.04
C VAL A 13 -7.69 5.20 3.93
N LEU A 14 -8.62 6.16 3.92
CA LEU A 14 -8.68 7.27 2.96
C LEU A 14 -7.69 8.35 3.34
N ILE A 15 -6.67 8.60 2.53
CA ILE A 15 -5.79 9.76 2.69
C ILE A 15 -5.62 10.51 1.37
N SER A 16 -6.13 11.74 1.38
CA SER A 16 -5.70 12.81 0.49
C SER A 16 -4.24 13.15 0.78
N PRO A 17 -3.40 13.26 -0.27
CA PRO A 17 -2.62 14.49 -0.34
C PRO A 17 -2.91 15.32 -1.59
N THR A 18 -2.26 16.46 -1.74
CA THR A 18 -2.30 17.32 -2.94
C THR A 18 -1.21 16.97 -3.96
N ASP A 19 -0.32 16.02 -3.63
CA ASP A 19 0.85 15.64 -4.42
C ASP A 19 1.32 14.21 -4.06
N MET A 20 1.83 13.43 -5.04
CA MET A 20 2.56 12.15 -4.82
C MET A 20 3.77 12.30 -3.89
N LYS A 21 4.21 13.55 -3.67
CA LYS A 21 5.32 13.93 -2.80
C LYS A 21 5.00 13.94 -1.29
N ARG A 22 3.77 13.60 -0.89
CA ARG A 22 3.30 13.60 0.50
C ARG A 22 2.94 12.18 0.99
N THR A 23 2.71 12.06 2.28
CA THR A 23 2.55 10.78 2.99
C THR A 23 1.22 10.12 2.72
N ILE A 24 1.21 8.81 2.55
CA ILE A 24 -0.01 8.06 2.34
C ILE A 24 -0.03 6.82 3.22
N LEU A 25 -1.14 6.57 3.91
CA LEU A 25 -1.26 5.35 4.72
C LEU A 25 -1.46 4.23 3.74
N SER A 26 -0.78 3.15 4.05
CA SER A 26 -0.70 2.02 3.18
C SER A 26 -0.96 0.77 3.99
N LEU A 27 -1.89 -0.04 3.52
CA LEU A 27 -2.31 -1.25 4.22
C LEU A 27 -1.32 -2.39 3.93
N SER A 28 -0.59 -2.93 4.90
CA SER A 28 -0.10 -4.30 4.69
C SER A 28 -1.24 -5.26 4.90
N VAL A 29 -1.52 -6.11 3.93
CA VAL A 29 -2.34 -7.30 4.18
C VAL A 29 -1.40 -8.43 4.63
N THR A 30 -0.66 -8.23 5.73
CA THR A 30 0.01 -9.33 6.44
C THR A 30 -1.01 -9.99 7.36
N ILE A 31 -1.83 -10.89 6.84
CA ILE A 31 -2.98 -11.37 7.64
C ILE A 31 -2.59 -12.50 8.59
N HIS A 32 -2.45 -12.10 9.85
CA HIS A 32 -2.91 -12.84 11.02
C HIS A 32 -4.21 -12.21 11.64
N SER A 33 -4.97 -11.37 10.91
CA SER A 33 -6.24 -10.78 11.39
C SER A 33 -7.50 -11.37 10.77
N ARG A 34 -8.48 -11.68 11.63
CA ARG A 34 -9.76 -12.29 11.28
C ARG A 34 -10.61 -11.44 10.32
N TRP A 35 -10.93 -12.04 9.17
CA TRP A 35 -11.85 -11.59 8.12
C TRP A 35 -13.33 -11.35 8.54
N GLN A 36 -13.70 -11.52 9.82
CA GLN A 36 -15.10 -11.57 10.27
C GLN A 36 -15.64 -10.24 10.83
N GLU A 37 -14.79 -9.27 11.20
CA GLU A 37 -15.25 -8.07 11.94
C GLU A 37 -15.55 -6.83 11.06
N THR A 38 -15.16 -6.85 9.78
CA THR A 38 -15.41 -5.73 8.84
C THR A 38 -16.90 -5.55 8.47
N ARG A 39 -17.77 -6.52 8.80
CA ARG A 39 -19.20 -6.52 8.41
C ARG A 39 -20.12 -5.65 9.27
N LYS A 40 -19.69 -5.15 10.44
CA LYS A 40 -20.59 -4.40 11.35
C LYS A 40 -20.71 -2.90 11.06
N TRP A 41 -19.94 -2.35 10.11
CA TRP A 41 -19.76 -0.89 9.97
C TRP A 41 -20.54 -0.21 8.83
N ILE A 42 -21.31 -0.96 8.01
CA ILE A 42 -21.89 -0.43 6.75
C ILE A 42 -23.10 0.51 6.97
N SER A 43 -23.65 0.66 8.18
CA SER A 43 -24.90 1.42 8.37
C SER A 43 -24.74 2.93 8.60
N GLN A 44 -23.53 3.48 8.63
CA GLN A 44 -23.34 4.91 8.84
C GLN A 44 -22.22 5.41 7.94
N LEU A 45 -22.53 6.36 7.06
CA LEU A 45 -21.74 7.57 6.76
C LEU A 45 -22.00 8.11 5.35
N ASN A 46 -22.37 9.39 5.29
CA ASN A 46 -22.60 10.17 4.08
C ASN A 46 -21.81 11.50 4.18
N LEU A 47 -21.40 12.04 3.02
CA LEU A 47 -20.93 13.42 2.74
C LEU A 47 -19.50 13.85 3.14
N HIS A 48 -18.59 13.95 2.17
CA HIS A 48 -17.89 15.19 1.71
C HIS A 48 -16.79 14.88 0.66
N ARG A 49 -16.45 15.90 -0.13
CA ARG A 49 -15.59 15.89 -1.35
C ARG A 49 -14.12 16.10 -0.98
N ASP A 50 -13.23 15.60 -1.84
CA ASP A 50 -11.76 15.80 -1.86
C ASP A 50 -10.94 14.89 -0.94
N LYS A 51 -10.77 13.61 -1.32
CA LYS A 51 -9.75 12.72 -0.76
C LYS A 51 -9.11 11.85 -1.85
N SER A 52 -8.02 11.17 -1.49
CA SER A 52 -7.34 10.15 -2.28
C SER A 52 -7.24 8.87 -1.43
N ILE A 53 -6.91 7.74 -2.04
CA ILE A 53 -6.73 6.43 -1.38
C ILE A 53 -5.33 5.92 -1.68
N VAL A 54 -4.65 5.26 -0.74
CA VAL A 54 -3.55 4.36 -1.11
C VAL A 54 -3.72 3.03 -0.42
N GLU A 55 -3.30 2.00 -1.13
CA GLU A 55 -3.41 0.63 -0.71
C GLU A 55 -2.15 -0.11 -1.09
N ILE A 56 -1.33 -0.52 -0.12
CA ILE A 56 -0.44 -1.65 -0.33
C ILE A 56 -1.31 -2.90 -0.39
N VAL A 57 -0.96 -3.76 -1.32
CA VAL A 57 -1.66 -5.00 -1.57
C VAL A 57 -0.61 -6.10 -1.57
N GLY A 58 -0.04 -6.34 -0.39
CA GLY A 58 0.92 -7.40 -0.15
C GLY A 58 0.20 -8.75 -0.09
N PHE A 59 0.07 -9.43 -1.24
CA PHE A 59 -0.46 -10.78 -1.29
C PHE A 59 0.59 -11.79 -1.72
N LYS A 60 0.60 -12.93 -1.04
CA LYS A 60 1.17 -14.15 -1.58
C LYS A 60 0.20 -14.66 -2.65
N LEU A 61 0.65 -14.67 -3.91
CA LEU A 61 -0.17 -15.05 -5.05
C LEU A 61 0.16 -16.48 -5.47
N ARG A 62 -0.87 -17.29 -5.64
CA ARG A 62 -0.74 -18.62 -6.26
C ARG A 62 -1.77 -18.75 -7.37
N SER A 63 -1.34 -19.27 -8.51
CA SER A 63 -2.27 -19.71 -9.57
C SER A 63 -2.89 -21.03 -9.15
N LEU A 64 -4.12 -20.99 -8.65
CA LEU A 64 -4.97 -22.16 -8.52
C LEU A 64 -5.95 -22.10 -9.69
N THR A 65 -5.97 -23.13 -10.54
CA THR A 65 -6.89 -23.26 -11.69
C THR A 65 -6.74 -22.23 -12.84
N GLY A 66 -5.66 -21.45 -12.88
CA GLY A 66 -5.43 -20.45 -13.94
C GLY A 66 -6.05 -19.08 -13.66
N LYS A 67 -6.51 -18.82 -12.43
CA LYS A 67 -6.95 -17.50 -11.95
C LYS A 67 -6.04 -17.02 -10.82
N MET A 68 -5.82 -15.70 -10.73
CA MET A 68 -5.08 -15.10 -9.62
C MET A 68 -5.96 -14.99 -8.39
N GLU A 69 -5.61 -15.70 -7.33
CA GLU A 69 -6.29 -15.67 -6.03
C GLU A 69 -5.38 -15.11 -4.95
N PHE A 70 -5.97 -14.39 -4.00
CA PHE A 70 -5.29 -13.99 -2.78
C PHE A 70 -5.25 -15.16 -1.79
N SER A 71 -4.07 -15.71 -1.53
CA SER A 71 -3.89 -16.86 -0.64
C SER A 71 -2.84 -16.59 0.43
N ILE A 72 -3.18 -16.82 1.70
CA ILE A 72 -2.32 -16.39 2.83
C ILE A 72 -1.48 -17.51 3.45
N SER A 73 -1.47 -18.72 2.88
CA SER A 73 -0.58 -19.80 3.33
C SER A 73 -0.30 -20.81 2.22
N ALA A 74 0.63 -21.75 2.44
CA ALA A 74 0.81 -22.92 1.56
C ALA A 74 -0.43 -23.85 1.53
N ILE A 75 -1.45 -23.58 2.36
CA ILE A 75 -2.67 -24.37 2.52
C ILE A 75 -3.88 -23.53 2.04
N PRO A 76 -4.52 -23.90 0.92
CA PRO A 76 -5.57 -23.11 0.25
C PRO A 76 -6.86 -22.86 1.04
N ILE A 77 -7.17 -23.70 2.02
CA ILE A 77 -8.50 -23.73 2.69
C ILE A 77 -8.61 -22.70 3.82
N LEU A 78 -7.49 -22.18 4.33
CA LEU A 78 -7.52 -21.43 5.59
C LEU A 78 -8.02 -19.99 5.41
N PHE A 79 -7.65 -19.30 4.30
CA PHE A 79 -8.17 -17.96 3.98
C PHE A 79 -8.05 -17.62 2.49
N ASP A 80 -9.19 -17.47 1.82
CA ASP A 80 -9.36 -17.03 0.43
C ASP A 80 -9.86 -15.58 0.44
N GLY A 81 -9.05 -14.65 -0.07
CA GLY A 81 -9.39 -13.23 -0.17
C GLY A 81 -10.20 -12.86 -1.42
N GLY A 82 -10.50 -13.84 -2.27
CA GLY A 82 -11.04 -13.64 -3.61
C GLY A 82 -9.95 -13.43 -4.66
N THR A 83 -10.37 -13.19 -5.91
CA THR A 83 -9.42 -12.98 -7.00
C THR A 83 -8.87 -11.55 -7.03
N VAL A 84 -7.64 -11.39 -7.55
CA VAL A 84 -7.07 -10.07 -7.86
C VAL A 84 -8.01 -9.26 -8.74
N GLN A 85 -8.62 -9.91 -9.74
CA GLN A 85 -9.56 -9.25 -10.65
C GLN A 85 -10.80 -8.71 -9.92
N ASP A 86 -11.42 -9.49 -9.03
CA ASP A 86 -12.61 -9.06 -8.29
C ASP A 86 -12.28 -7.85 -7.41
N TYR A 87 -11.09 -7.84 -6.84
CA TYR A 87 -10.59 -6.74 -6.05
C TYR A 87 -10.36 -5.47 -6.86
N LEU A 88 -9.63 -5.59 -7.97
CA LEU A 88 -9.42 -4.48 -8.90
C LEU A 88 -10.76 -3.95 -9.45
N THR A 89 -11.77 -4.81 -9.64
CA THR A 89 -13.12 -4.41 -10.08
C THR A 89 -13.82 -3.55 -9.03
N LYS A 90 -13.68 -3.90 -7.74
CA LYS A 90 -14.19 -3.09 -6.62
C LYS A 90 -13.52 -1.72 -6.57
N VAL A 91 -12.19 -1.67 -6.71
CA VAL A 91 -11.46 -0.39 -6.72
C VAL A 91 -11.83 0.45 -7.93
N HIS A 92 -11.95 -0.15 -9.11
CA HIS A 92 -12.39 0.54 -10.31
C HIS A 92 -13.79 1.16 -10.11
N THR A 93 -14.74 0.41 -9.56
CA THR A 93 -16.10 0.89 -9.24
C THR A 93 -16.05 2.07 -8.25
N PHE A 94 -15.19 1.97 -7.23
CA PHE A 94 -14.97 3.08 -6.30
C PHE A 94 -14.40 4.32 -7.00
N LEU A 95 -13.39 4.17 -7.84
CA LEU A 95 -12.78 5.30 -8.56
C LEU A 95 -13.75 5.96 -9.54
N GLN A 96 -14.68 5.21 -10.11
CA GLN A 96 -15.77 5.76 -10.93
C GLN A 96 -16.74 6.61 -10.10
N ALA A 97 -17.10 6.14 -8.89
CA ALA A 97 -17.98 6.87 -7.99
C ALA A 97 -17.30 8.06 -7.28
N ASN A 98 -15.97 8.13 -7.31
CA ASN A 98 -15.18 9.13 -6.62
C ASN A 98 -14.10 9.71 -7.56
N PRO A 99 -14.45 10.70 -8.41
CA PRO A 99 -13.58 11.18 -9.48
C PRO A 99 -12.32 11.92 -9.00
N ASN A 100 -12.32 12.43 -7.77
CA ASN A 100 -11.19 13.15 -7.19
C ASN A 100 -10.19 12.24 -6.47
N GLU A 101 -10.44 10.93 -6.42
CA GLU A 101 -9.57 9.99 -5.71
C GLU A 101 -8.51 9.44 -6.66
N VAL A 102 -7.27 9.37 -6.16
CA VAL A 102 -6.15 8.65 -6.76
C VAL A 102 -5.86 7.43 -5.89
N VAL A 103 -5.50 6.29 -6.50
CA VAL A 103 -5.08 5.05 -5.83
C VAL A 103 -3.65 4.71 -6.21
N THR A 104 -2.81 4.37 -5.22
CA THR A 104 -1.54 3.67 -5.46
C THR A 104 -1.64 2.26 -4.93
N PHE A 105 -1.24 1.30 -5.76
CA PHE A 105 -1.02 -0.09 -5.39
C PHE A 105 0.47 -0.37 -5.26
N ILE A 106 0.83 -1.15 -4.24
CA ILE A 106 2.15 -1.75 -4.10
C ILE A 106 1.93 -3.25 -3.90
N PHE A 107 2.28 -4.06 -4.90
CA PHE A 107 2.05 -5.50 -4.91
C PHE A 107 3.33 -6.29 -4.63
N THR A 108 3.19 -7.40 -3.93
CA THR A 108 4.25 -8.40 -3.82
C THR A 108 4.07 -9.50 -4.88
N ASN A 109 5.15 -9.91 -5.54
CA ASN A 109 5.19 -10.98 -6.55
C ASN A 109 6.32 -12.00 -6.27
N PRO A 110 6.37 -12.61 -5.07
CA PRO A 110 7.49 -13.45 -4.65
C PRO A 110 7.64 -14.74 -5.47
N GLU A 111 6.56 -15.21 -6.10
CA GLU A 111 6.54 -16.43 -6.93
C GLU A 111 6.91 -16.13 -8.41
N GLY A 112 7.23 -14.87 -8.75
CA GLY A 112 7.61 -14.50 -10.11
C GLY A 112 6.51 -14.72 -11.15
N VAL A 113 5.25 -14.50 -10.76
CA VAL A 113 4.09 -14.71 -11.63
C VAL A 113 4.18 -13.75 -12.82
N SER A 114 3.94 -14.27 -14.02
CA SER A 114 4.11 -13.54 -15.28
C SER A 114 3.26 -12.27 -15.36
N LEU A 115 3.90 -11.14 -15.61
CA LEU A 115 3.23 -9.85 -15.80
C LEU A 115 2.25 -9.88 -17.00
N PRO A 116 2.68 -10.19 -18.23
CA PRO A 116 1.79 -10.10 -19.41
C PRO A 116 0.74 -11.21 -19.46
N ASN A 117 1.02 -12.40 -18.92
CA ASN A 117 0.12 -13.55 -19.06
C ASN A 117 -0.86 -13.71 -17.90
N VAL A 118 -0.60 -13.06 -16.77
CA VAL A 118 -1.38 -13.29 -15.55
C VAL A 118 -1.81 -11.96 -14.93
N TRP A 119 -0.89 -11.04 -14.65
CA TRP A 119 -1.24 -9.75 -14.04
C TRP A 119 -2.05 -8.84 -14.97
N ASP A 120 -1.55 -8.59 -16.19
CA ASP A 120 -2.23 -7.70 -17.14
C ASP A 120 -3.67 -8.14 -17.45
N PRO A 121 -3.97 -9.42 -17.73
CA PRO A 121 -5.34 -9.87 -17.93
C PRO A 121 -6.32 -9.50 -16.80
N ALA A 122 -5.90 -9.57 -15.53
CA ALA A 122 -6.78 -9.18 -14.41
C ALA A 122 -7.00 -7.66 -14.34
N PHE A 123 -5.98 -6.88 -14.64
CA PHE A 123 -6.07 -5.41 -14.74
C PHE A 123 -6.95 -4.97 -15.91
N GLN A 124 -6.84 -5.64 -17.07
CA GLN A 124 -7.68 -5.38 -18.23
C GLN A 124 -9.13 -5.79 -17.96
N ALA A 125 -9.35 -6.99 -17.41
CA ALA A 125 -10.70 -7.52 -17.16
C ALA A 125 -11.48 -6.73 -16.10
N SER A 126 -10.80 -6.14 -15.12
CA SER A 126 -11.44 -5.25 -14.13
C SER A 126 -11.75 -3.84 -14.68
N GLY A 127 -11.16 -3.47 -15.83
CA GLY A 127 -11.24 -2.13 -16.42
C GLY A 127 -10.30 -1.10 -15.80
N ILE A 128 -9.62 -1.43 -14.70
CA ILE A 128 -8.77 -0.48 -13.97
C ILE A 128 -7.50 -0.10 -14.74
N ALA A 129 -7.03 -0.95 -15.66
CA ALA A 129 -5.84 -0.69 -16.48
C ALA A 129 -5.90 0.66 -17.20
N GLN A 130 -7.10 1.09 -17.63
CA GLN A 130 -7.29 2.36 -18.34
C GLN A 130 -7.02 3.59 -17.46
N MET A 131 -7.15 3.45 -16.14
CA MET A 131 -6.84 4.50 -15.16
C MET A 131 -5.38 4.46 -14.70
N ALA A 132 -4.59 3.48 -15.12
CA ALA A 132 -3.21 3.31 -14.67
C ALA A 132 -2.26 4.33 -15.34
N TYR A 133 -1.46 5.01 -14.52
CA TYR A 133 -0.45 5.97 -14.93
C TYR A 133 0.81 5.25 -15.43
N VAL A 134 1.27 5.65 -16.61
CA VAL A 134 2.54 5.21 -17.20
C VAL A 134 3.46 6.42 -17.24
N PRO A 135 4.58 6.43 -16.48
CA PRO A 135 5.54 7.52 -16.55
C PRO A 135 6.26 7.51 -17.91
N PRO A 136 6.66 8.69 -18.43
CA PRO A 136 7.36 8.80 -19.71
C PRO A 136 8.76 8.16 -19.69
N SER A 137 9.35 7.99 -18.51
CA SER A 137 10.66 7.36 -18.31
C SER A 137 10.77 6.83 -16.89
N ILE A 138 11.55 5.78 -16.69
CA ILE A 138 11.84 5.17 -15.38
C ILE A 138 13.35 5.04 -15.17
N PRO A 139 13.86 5.10 -13.93
CA PRO A 139 13.13 5.37 -12.68
C PRO A 139 12.67 6.84 -12.58
N VAL A 140 11.57 7.09 -11.87
CA VAL A 140 11.04 8.43 -11.61
C VAL A 140 11.55 8.94 -10.27
N LYS A 141 12.27 10.06 -10.28
CA LYS A 141 12.68 10.74 -9.04
C LYS A 141 11.47 11.24 -8.27
N GLN A 142 11.55 11.25 -6.95
CA GLN A 142 10.53 11.79 -6.04
C GLN A 142 10.03 13.19 -6.48
N SER A 143 10.95 14.06 -6.90
CA SER A 143 10.63 15.42 -7.33
C SER A 143 9.91 15.51 -8.69
N ALA A 144 10.00 14.45 -9.51
CA ALA A 144 9.50 14.40 -10.88
C ALA A 144 8.13 13.72 -11.01
N TRP A 145 7.57 13.15 -9.93
CA TRP A 145 6.22 12.61 -9.95
C TRP A 145 5.16 13.70 -10.19
N PRO A 146 4.09 13.42 -10.95
CA PRO A 146 2.97 14.34 -11.12
C PRO A 146 2.28 14.65 -9.79
N THR A 147 1.67 15.82 -9.72
CA THR A 147 0.77 16.16 -8.60
C THR A 147 -0.53 15.36 -8.69
N LEU A 148 -1.31 15.28 -7.60
CA LEU A 148 -2.59 14.57 -7.67
C LEU A 148 -3.58 15.27 -8.61
N GLY A 149 -3.56 16.61 -8.65
CA GLY A 149 -4.37 17.36 -9.62
C GLY A 149 -4.08 16.93 -11.05
N GLN A 150 -2.81 16.75 -11.42
CA GLN A 150 -2.42 16.28 -12.75
C GLN A 150 -2.88 14.83 -13.03
N LEU A 151 -2.84 13.95 -12.03
CA LEU A 151 -3.34 12.57 -12.16
C LEU A 151 -4.88 12.54 -12.31
N ILE A 152 -5.58 13.39 -11.56
CA ILE A 152 -7.04 13.56 -11.63
C ILE A 152 -7.45 14.10 -13.00
N ASP A 153 -6.84 15.21 -13.43
CA ASP A 153 -7.16 15.88 -14.69
C ASP A 153 -6.88 14.99 -15.91
N SER A 154 -5.83 14.16 -15.85
CA SER A 154 -5.51 13.20 -16.92
C SER A 154 -6.37 11.93 -16.90
N GLY A 155 -7.16 11.70 -15.84
CA GLY A 155 -7.87 10.45 -15.60
C GLY A 155 -6.96 9.25 -15.26
N LYS A 156 -5.64 9.46 -15.16
CA LYS A 156 -4.65 8.43 -14.81
C LYS A 156 -4.44 8.36 -13.31
N ARG A 157 -5.50 7.93 -12.61
CA ARG A 157 -5.64 7.98 -11.15
C ARG A 157 -5.21 6.69 -10.44
N VAL A 158 -4.54 5.77 -11.12
CA VAL A 158 -4.02 4.53 -10.52
C VAL A 158 -2.52 4.44 -10.76
N ILE A 159 -1.73 4.24 -9.72
CA ILE A 159 -0.29 3.98 -9.82
C ILE A 159 -0.03 2.58 -9.29
N VAL A 160 0.81 1.80 -9.95
CA VAL A 160 1.04 0.40 -9.58
C VAL A 160 2.54 0.16 -9.44
N PHE A 161 2.97 -0.23 -8.25
CA PHE A 161 4.31 -0.74 -7.98
C PHE A 161 4.28 -2.24 -7.72
N MET A 162 5.39 -2.90 -8.02
CA MET A 162 5.60 -4.32 -7.75
C MET A 162 7.02 -4.57 -7.26
N ASP A 163 7.15 -5.37 -6.21
CA ASP A 163 8.43 -5.65 -5.56
C ASP A 163 9.38 -6.53 -6.41
N ALA A 164 8.84 -7.34 -7.32
CA ALA A 164 9.60 -8.29 -8.12
C ALA A 164 9.07 -8.45 -9.55
N GLY A 165 9.99 -8.50 -10.52
CA GLY A 165 9.73 -8.84 -11.92
C GLY A 165 9.49 -7.63 -12.83
N ALA A 166 8.92 -6.55 -12.31
CA ALA A 166 8.66 -5.34 -13.10
C ALA A 166 9.93 -4.55 -13.50
N ASP A 167 11.08 -4.89 -12.92
CA ASP A 167 12.40 -4.34 -13.24
C ASP A 167 13.05 -5.05 -14.44
N THR A 168 12.75 -6.33 -14.63
CA THR A 168 13.31 -7.19 -15.70
C THR A 168 12.34 -7.43 -16.85
N ASP A 169 11.02 -7.39 -16.59
CA ASP A 169 9.96 -7.47 -17.60
C ASP A 169 9.17 -6.15 -17.65
N ARG A 170 9.28 -5.47 -18.80
CA ARG A 170 8.60 -4.18 -19.08
C ARG A 170 7.42 -4.31 -20.05
N SER A 171 6.97 -5.52 -20.36
CA SER A 171 5.86 -5.76 -21.29
C SER A 171 4.52 -5.17 -20.82
N VAL A 172 4.36 -4.95 -19.51
CA VAL A 172 3.19 -4.29 -18.90
C VAL A 172 3.62 -2.93 -18.30
N PRO A 173 3.60 -1.85 -19.09
CA PRO A 173 4.34 -0.61 -18.77
C PRO A 173 3.79 0.16 -17.57
N TYR A 174 2.52 -0.06 -17.18
CA TYR A 174 1.89 0.59 -16.03
C TYR A 174 2.16 -0.11 -14.69
N ILE A 175 2.70 -1.33 -14.70
CA ILE A 175 3.23 -1.98 -13.49
C ILE A 175 4.69 -1.55 -13.36
N LEU A 176 5.00 -0.78 -12.31
CA LEU A 176 6.31 -0.15 -12.10
C LEU A 176 7.15 -0.98 -11.13
N PRO A 177 8.48 -1.03 -11.31
CA PRO A 177 9.34 -1.64 -10.31
C PRO A 177 9.40 -0.77 -9.07
N GLU A 178 9.20 -1.38 -7.90
CA GLU A 178 9.20 -0.68 -6.61
C GLU A 178 10.59 -0.15 -6.26
N PHE A 179 11.58 -1.04 -6.09
CA PHE A 179 12.88 -0.67 -5.49
C PHE A 179 13.73 0.33 -6.25
N PRO A 180 13.60 0.52 -7.58
CA PRO A 180 14.24 1.63 -8.28
C PRO A 180 13.64 3.02 -8.02
N MET A 181 12.47 3.11 -7.39
CA MET A 181 11.73 4.35 -7.16
C MET A 181 11.27 4.57 -5.71
N ILE A 182 11.12 3.49 -4.95
CA ILE A 182 10.73 3.47 -3.54
C ILE A 182 11.80 2.71 -2.77
N TRP A 183 12.29 3.26 -1.66
CA TRP A 183 13.01 2.46 -0.67
C TRP A 183 12.14 2.18 0.55
N GLU A 184 12.44 1.10 1.27
CA GLU A 184 11.75 0.76 2.51
C GLU A 184 12.70 0.55 3.68
N THR A 185 12.20 0.77 4.89
CA THR A 185 12.85 0.30 6.13
C THR A 185 12.83 -1.23 6.21
N PRO A 186 13.61 -1.85 7.11
CA PRO A 186 13.50 -3.30 7.34
C PRO A 186 12.06 -3.71 7.62
N PHE A 187 11.65 -4.86 7.08
CA PHE A 187 10.36 -5.51 7.39
C PHE A 187 10.58 -6.58 8.47
N SER A 188 9.50 -7.25 8.92
CA SER A 188 9.59 -8.29 9.96
C SER A 188 10.18 -7.80 11.30
N VAL A 189 9.94 -6.52 11.62
CA VAL A 189 10.57 -5.82 12.75
C VAL A 189 10.03 -6.37 14.08
N THR A 190 10.93 -6.64 15.02
CA THR A 190 10.59 -7.03 16.41
C THR A 190 10.95 -5.97 17.45
N ASP A 191 11.64 -4.90 17.04
CA ASP A 191 11.95 -3.74 17.88
C ASP A 191 10.83 -2.70 17.75
N SER A 192 10.07 -2.51 18.83
CA SER A 192 8.94 -1.58 18.89
C SER A 192 9.32 -0.11 18.77
N THR A 193 10.61 0.23 18.78
CA THR A 193 11.10 1.59 18.54
C THR A 193 11.25 1.91 17.06
N PHE A 194 11.18 0.91 16.17
CA PHE A 194 11.32 1.05 14.72
C PHE A 194 12.56 1.89 14.33
N PRO A 195 13.78 1.44 14.68
CA PRO A 195 14.99 2.19 14.34
C PRO A 195 15.12 2.31 12.82
N CYS A 196 15.12 3.55 12.32
CA CYS A 196 15.09 3.76 10.89
C CYS A 196 16.42 3.43 10.21
N LYS A 197 16.34 2.72 9.08
CA LYS A 197 17.47 2.35 8.22
C LYS A 197 16.96 2.23 6.78
N VAL A 198 17.74 2.69 5.81
CA VAL A 198 17.49 2.38 4.39
C VAL A 198 17.85 0.91 4.16
N ASP A 199 16.94 0.10 3.64
CA ASP A 199 17.18 -1.34 3.47
C ASP A 199 16.84 -1.82 2.05
N ARG A 200 15.54 -1.90 1.70
CA ARG A 200 15.11 -2.41 0.39
C ARG A 200 15.16 -1.29 -0.65
N ILE A 201 16.27 -1.16 -1.35
CA ILE A 201 16.54 -0.10 -2.35
C ILE A 201 17.34 -0.67 -3.52
N SER A 202 17.12 -0.16 -4.74
CA SER A 202 17.90 -0.54 -5.93
C SER A 202 17.95 0.58 -6.97
N GLY A 203 18.64 0.33 -8.09
CA GLY A 203 18.66 1.26 -9.21
C GLY A 203 19.56 2.50 -9.01
N PRO A 204 19.56 3.45 -9.96
CA PRO A 204 20.53 4.54 -10.00
C PRO A 204 20.16 5.75 -9.14
N LEU A 205 18.96 5.79 -8.55
CA LEU A 205 18.52 6.94 -7.76
C LEU A 205 19.26 6.96 -6.41
N GLY A 206 19.62 8.15 -5.92
CA GLY A 206 20.07 8.29 -4.54
C GLY A 206 18.91 8.12 -3.55
N THR A 207 19.19 7.80 -2.28
CA THR A 207 18.15 7.64 -1.24
C THR A 207 17.19 8.83 -1.18
N THR A 208 17.70 10.05 -1.32
CA THR A 208 16.90 11.30 -1.29
C THR A 208 16.14 11.56 -2.60
N ASP A 209 16.43 10.84 -3.67
CA ASP A 209 15.72 10.91 -4.95
C ASP A 209 14.61 9.87 -5.06
N HIS A 210 14.56 8.90 -4.15
CA HIS A 210 13.48 7.92 -4.04
C HIS A 210 12.28 8.51 -3.26
N MET A 211 11.08 8.03 -3.59
CA MET A 211 9.99 7.96 -2.61
C MET A 211 10.34 6.93 -1.54
N TYR A 212 9.63 6.91 -0.42
CA TYR A 212 9.92 5.87 0.59
C TYR A 212 8.75 5.40 1.41
N MET A 213 8.92 4.20 1.94
CA MET A 213 7.96 3.52 2.79
C MET A 213 8.57 3.18 4.15
N ILE A 214 7.81 3.37 5.21
CA ILE A 214 8.14 2.81 6.52
C ILE A 214 7.33 1.52 6.75
N ASN A 215 8.04 0.43 7.03
CA ASN A 215 7.48 -0.84 7.47
C ASN A 215 7.18 -0.75 8.98
N HIS A 216 6.00 -0.26 9.33
CA HIS A 216 5.56 -0.04 10.71
C HIS A 216 4.60 -1.14 11.18
N SER A 217 5.04 -2.40 11.01
CA SER A 217 4.35 -3.60 11.45
C SER A 217 5.21 -4.35 12.48
N LEU A 218 4.75 -4.40 13.73
CA LEU A 218 5.47 -5.06 14.81
C LEU A 218 5.17 -6.56 14.83
N ASN A 219 6.24 -7.34 14.95
CA ASN A 219 6.21 -8.77 15.12
C ASN A 219 6.80 -9.14 16.50
N LYS A 220 6.44 -10.33 16.99
CA LYS A 220 6.99 -10.90 18.22
C LYS A 220 7.55 -12.28 17.97
N ASP A 221 8.72 -12.56 18.54
CA ASP A 221 9.20 -13.93 18.74
C ASP A 221 8.73 -14.41 20.12
N ILE A 222 7.51 -14.95 20.15
CA ILE A 222 6.85 -15.34 21.41
C ILE A 222 7.59 -16.50 22.11
N LEU A 223 8.33 -17.30 21.34
CA LEU A 223 8.96 -18.53 21.83
C LEU A 223 10.50 -18.44 21.91
N GLY A 224 11.11 -17.32 21.51
CA GLY A 224 12.57 -17.18 21.42
C GLY A 224 13.20 -18.14 20.40
N THR A 225 12.43 -18.57 19.41
CA THR A 225 12.81 -19.61 18.44
C THR A 225 13.31 -19.04 17.11
N GLY A 226 13.26 -17.72 16.95
CA GLY A 226 13.42 -17.03 15.66
C GLY A 226 12.15 -17.04 14.80
N ILE A 227 11.08 -17.73 15.22
CA ILE A 227 9.79 -17.69 14.54
C ILE A 227 9.02 -16.48 15.05
N ILE A 228 8.86 -15.50 14.16
CA ILE A 228 8.13 -14.27 14.44
C ILE A 228 6.67 -14.38 13.98
N VAL A 229 5.77 -13.76 14.73
CA VAL A 229 4.34 -13.64 14.39
C VAL A 229 3.89 -12.19 14.55
N SER A 230 2.89 -11.77 13.77
CA SER A 230 2.28 -10.45 13.94
C SER A 230 1.74 -10.25 15.35
N ASP A 231 1.76 -9.00 15.83
CA ASP A 231 1.38 -8.65 17.21
C ASP A 231 0.05 -7.90 17.30
N PRO A 232 -1.12 -8.60 17.24
CA PRO A 232 -2.43 -7.95 17.33
C PRO A 232 -2.71 -7.31 18.69
N LEU A 233 -2.05 -7.78 19.76
CA LEU A 233 -2.33 -7.32 21.12
C LEU A 233 -1.83 -5.90 21.35
N ASP A 234 -0.63 -5.58 20.84
CA ASP A 234 -0.06 -4.24 20.94
C ASP A 234 -0.34 -3.39 19.70
N ALA A 235 -1.19 -3.84 18.78
CA ALA A 235 -1.63 -3.05 17.62
C ALA A 235 -2.21 -1.67 17.98
N PRO A 236 -2.98 -1.47 19.07
CA PRO A 236 -3.42 -0.11 19.47
C PRO A 236 -2.27 0.84 19.78
N THR A 237 -1.18 0.32 20.37
CA THR A 237 0.01 1.09 20.74
C THR A 237 0.93 1.30 19.52
N THR A 238 1.17 0.24 18.77
CA THR A 238 1.96 0.25 17.53
C THR A 238 1.34 1.20 16.52
N ASN A 239 0.04 1.07 16.23
CA ASN A 239 -0.63 1.93 15.25
C ASN A 239 -1.05 3.29 15.85
N SER A 240 -0.50 3.72 16.98
CA SER A 240 -0.82 5.02 17.59
C SER A 240 -0.17 6.18 16.81
N VAL A 241 -0.72 7.39 16.95
CA VAL A 241 -0.09 8.60 16.40
C VAL A 241 1.34 8.72 16.91
N THR A 242 1.57 8.54 18.21
CA THR A 242 2.88 8.69 18.82
C THR A 242 3.92 7.75 18.20
N SER A 243 3.59 6.46 17.99
CA SER A 243 4.54 5.48 17.45
C SER A 243 4.84 5.73 15.97
N ILE A 244 3.80 5.97 15.15
CA ILE A 244 3.96 6.23 13.71
C ILE A 244 4.76 7.52 13.48
N MET A 245 4.45 8.60 14.21
CA MET A 245 5.16 9.86 14.10
C MET A 245 6.62 9.75 14.55
N ALA A 246 6.90 8.95 15.59
CA ALA A 246 8.27 8.70 16.03
C ALA A 246 9.10 7.94 14.98
N ASN A 247 8.52 6.90 14.36
CA ASN A 247 9.17 6.18 13.25
C ASN A 247 9.45 7.12 12.06
N ALA A 248 8.44 7.88 11.63
CA ALA A 248 8.58 8.85 10.54
C ALA A 248 9.68 9.89 10.82
N ALA A 249 9.72 10.46 12.04
CA ALA A 249 10.74 11.42 12.44
C ALA A 249 12.15 10.80 12.49
N GLY A 250 12.28 9.53 12.87
CA GLY A 250 13.55 8.79 12.82
C GLY A 250 14.08 8.61 11.38
N CYS A 251 13.19 8.54 10.39
CA CYS A 251 13.54 8.38 8.98
C CYS A 251 13.77 9.69 8.22
N GLU A 252 13.22 10.80 8.71
CA GLU A 252 13.27 12.11 8.05
C GLU A 252 14.71 12.52 7.60
N PRO A 253 15.78 12.34 8.40
CA PRO A 253 17.14 12.68 7.99
C PRO A 253 17.66 11.89 6.79
N LEU A 254 17.13 10.67 6.56
CA LEU A 254 17.51 9.81 5.44
C LEU A 254 16.77 10.20 4.14
N ALA A 255 15.67 10.93 4.27
CA ALA A 255 14.79 11.32 3.17
C ALA A 255 14.82 12.82 2.85
N ALA A 256 15.92 13.50 3.20
CA ALA A 256 16.11 14.94 3.00
C ALA A 256 15.02 15.80 3.66
N GLY A 257 14.65 15.51 4.91
CA GLY A 257 13.68 16.33 5.65
C GLY A 257 12.22 16.05 5.30
N ARG A 258 11.94 14.94 4.59
CA ARG A 258 10.59 14.60 4.14
C ARG A 258 9.98 13.53 5.04
N ALA A 259 8.65 13.51 5.09
CA ALA A 259 7.83 12.44 5.66
C ALA A 259 7.70 11.26 4.66
N PRO A 260 7.38 10.03 5.11
CA PRO A 260 7.30 8.85 4.25
C PRO A 260 6.20 8.99 3.22
N ASN A 261 6.41 8.54 1.99
CA ASN A 261 5.32 8.45 1.01
C ASN A 261 4.33 7.36 1.39
N PHE A 262 4.79 6.29 2.06
CA PHE A 262 3.96 5.15 2.44
C PHE A 262 4.21 4.74 3.90
N VAL A 263 3.15 4.46 4.64
CA VAL A 263 3.24 3.88 5.99
C VAL A 263 2.53 2.53 5.96
N LEU A 264 3.30 1.45 6.02
CA LEU A 264 2.79 0.08 6.02
C LEU A 264 2.47 -0.35 7.46
N LEU A 265 1.22 -0.77 7.71
CA LEU A 265 0.75 -1.25 9.01
C LEU A 265 0.13 -2.65 8.91
N ASP A 266 0.20 -3.40 10.01
CA ASP A 266 -0.69 -4.53 10.26
C ASP A 266 -1.91 -4.06 11.08
N TYR A 267 -3.06 -4.72 10.94
CA TYR A 267 -4.29 -4.41 11.72
C TYR A 267 -4.74 -2.94 11.63
N ILE A 268 -4.74 -2.34 10.43
CA ILE A 268 -5.04 -0.91 10.21
C ILE A 268 -6.31 -0.36 10.88
N ASN A 269 -7.27 -1.23 11.18
CA ASN A 269 -8.53 -0.88 11.83
C ASN A 269 -8.40 -0.70 13.35
N ILE A 270 -7.22 -0.97 13.91
CA ILE A 270 -6.87 -0.86 15.32
C ILE A 270 -5.83 0.25 15.46
N GLY A 271 -6.03 1.16 16.42
CA GLY A 271 -5.16 2.31 16.67
C GLY A 271 -5.62 3.58 15.94
N GLN A 272 -4.65 4.42 15.57
CA GLN A 272 -4.85 5.79 15.09
C GLN A 272 -4.11 6.07 13.77
N GLY A 273 -3.86 5.04 12.95
CA GLY A 273 -3.05 5.15 11.73
C GLY A 273 -3.52 6.24 10.75
N LEU A 274 -4.83 6.37 10.55
CA LEU A 274 -5.39 7.45 9.72
C LEU A 274 -5.07 8.85 10.28
N GLN A 275 -5.19 9.02 11.59
CA GLN A 275 -4.89 10.29 12.24
C GLN A 275 -3.40 10.62 12.12
N ALA A 276 -2.53 9.63 12.28
CA ALA A 276 -1.08 9.81 12.14
C ALA A 276 -0.70 10.28 10.73
N VAL A 277 -1.24 9.64 9.69
CA VAL A 277 -0.93 10.06 8.32
C VAL A 277 -1.54 11.41 7.96
N ASN A 278 -2.73 11.74 8.47
CA ASN A 278 -3.26 13.09 8.32
C ASN A 278 -2.29 14.14 8.90
N GLN A 279 -1.67 13.87 10.05
CA GLN A 279 -0.65 14.76 10.62
C GLN A 279 0.62 14.82 9.77
N LEU A 280 1.11 13.68 9.25
CA LEU A 280 2.25 13.65 8.32
C LEU A 280 1.97 14.43 7.02
N ASN A 281 0.69 14.59 6.66
CA ASN A 281 0.25 15.42 5.53
C ASN A 281 -0.13 16.86 5.89
N GLN A 282 -0.03 17.23 7.17
CA GLN A 282 -0.44 18.53 7.69
C GLN A 282 -1.94 18.81 7.45
N LEU A 283 -2.76 17.77 7.56
CA LEU A 283 -4.23 17.83 7.46
C LEU A 283 -4.82 17.76 8.87
N SER A 284 -5.64 18.77 9.21
CA SER A 284 -6.28 18.98 10.52
C SER A 284 -7.65 18.34 10.65
#